data_AF-A0AB34SIF6-F1
#
_entry.id   AF-A0AB34SIF6-F1
#
_cell.length_a   1.000
_cell.length_b   1.000
_cell.length_c   1.000
_cell.angle_alpha   90.00
_cell.angle_beta   90.00
_cell.angle_gamma   90.00
#
_symmetry.space_group_name_H-M   'P 1'
#
loop_
_entity.id
_entity.type
_entity.pdbx_description
1 polymer ?
#
loop_
_entity_poly.entity_id
_entity_poly.type
_entity_poly.pdbx_seq_one_letter_code
_entity_poly.pdbx_strand_id
1 'polypeptide(L)'
;MNGYGVKIINGGKKMFESRCGVCCNSCERREKVNCNGCVNMEKPFWGGECGVKKCCEERELNHCGKCSQFPCNMLSSMGVEEGFDPKPKINQCRKWAEEN
;
A
#
# COMPACT_ATOMS: atom_id res chain seq x y z
N MET A 1 35.88 -12.43 23.95
CA MET A 1 34.79 -13.42 24.09
C MET A 1 33.58 -12.85 23.38
N ASN A 2 33.22 -13.46 22.24
CA ASN A 2 32.30 -12.90 21.26
C ASN A 2 30.85 -13.02 21.73
N GLY A 3 30.23 -11.89 22.10
CA GLY A 3 28.80 -11.78 22.37
C GLY A 3 28.01 -11.78 21.06
N TYR A 4 27.74 -12.96 20.52
CA TYR A 4 26.73 -13.13 19.47
C TYR A 4 25.34 -13.05 20.10
N GLY A 5 24.91 -11.81 20.38
CA GLY A 5 23.53 -11.49 20.72
C GLY A 5 22.66 -11.65 19.47
N VAL A 6 21.90 -12.74 19.44
CA VAL A 6 20.57 -12.87 18.83
C VAL A 6 20.32 -11.94 17.64
N LYS A 7 20.51 -12.44 16.41
CA LYS A 7 19.85 -11.85 15.24
C LYS A 7 18.35 -12.07 15.41
N ILE A 8 17.64 -11.05 15.89
CA ILE A 8 16.19 -10.99 15.77
C ILE A 8 15.90 -10.99 14.25
N ILE A 9 15.55 -12.16 13.72
CA ILE A 9 14.84 -12.24 12.45
C ILE A 9 13.44 -11.68 12.73
N ASN A 10 13.30 -10.37 12.70
CA ASN A 10 11.99 -9.75 12.59
C ASN A 10 11.49 -10.11 11.19
N GLY A 11 10.91 -11.31 11.05
CA GLY A 11 9.92 -11.64 10.05
C GLY A 11 8.66 -10.82 10.32
N GLY A 12 8.81 -9.50 10.27
CA GLY A 12 7.72 -8.56 10.47
C GLY A 12 6.74 -8.80 9.34
N LYS A 13 5.59 -9.39 9.65
CA LYS A 13 4.43 -9.36 8.76
C LYS A 13 4.26 -7.90 8.34
N LYS A 14 4.50 -7.60 7.07
CA LYS A 14 4.20 -6.28 6.52
C LYS A 14 2.70 -6.08 6.71
N MET A 15 2.36 -5.23 7.67
CA MET A 15 0.99 -4.95 8.08
C MET A 15 0.14 -4.42 6.91
N PHE A 16 0.79 -3.79 5.94
CA PHE A 16 0.24 -3.35 4.66
C PHE A 16 1.35 -3.30 3.61
N GLU A 17 1.01 -3.50 2.34
CA GLU A 17 1.99 -3.44 1.23
C GLU A 17 1.93 -2.14 0.44
N SER A 18 0.79 -1.44 0.51
CA SER A 18 0.55 -0.19 -0.17
C SER A 18 -0.42 0.69 0.62
N ARG A 19 -0.49 1.97 0.27
CA ARG A 19 -1.47 2.89 0.88
C ARG A 19 -2.90 2.63 0.38
N CYS A 20 -3.07 2.08 -0.83
CA CYS A 20 -4.36 1.96 -1.51
C CYS A 20 -4.99 0.55 -1.48
N GLY A 21 -4.33 -0.46 -0.89
CA GLY A 21 -4.87 -1.83 -0.87
C GLY A 21 -4.37 -2.74 -1.98
N VAL A 22 -3.55 -2.26 -2.90
CA VAL A 22 -2.91 -3.10 -3.92
C VAL A 22 -1.79 -3.91 -3.26
N CYS A 23 -1.80 -5.23 -3.42
CA CYS A 23 -0.71 -6.10 -2.99
C CYS A 23 0.48 -5.96 -3.96
N CYS A 24 1.39 -5.03 -3.65
CA CYS A 24 2.54 -4.74 -4.50
C CYS A 24 3.46 -5.96 -4.70
N ASN A 25 3.53 -6.88 -3.73
CA ASN A 25 4.35 -8.09 -3.85
C ASN A 25 3.77 -9.10 -4.85
N SER A 26 2.46 -9.08 -5.07
CA SER A 26 1.78 -9.93 -6.07
C SER A 26 1.60 -9.22 -7.42
N CYS A 27 2.21 -8.05 -7.62
CA CYS A 27 2.08 -7.28 -8.86
C CYS A 27 3.15 -7.71 -9.86
N GLU A 28 2.76 -8.47 -10.89
CA GLU A 28 3.67 -8.94 -11.96
C GLU A 28 4.34 -7.81 -12.76
N ARG A 29 3.75 -6.61 -12.76
CA ARG A 29 4.32 -5.44 -13.45
C ARG A 29 5.48 -4.82 -12.68
N ARG A 30 5.62 -5.13 -11.38
CA ARG A 30 6.56 -4.48 -10.47
C ARG A 30 8.00 -4.56 -10.98
N GLU A 31 8.45 -5.76 -11.34
CA GLU A 31 9.81 -5.98 -11.86
C GLU A 31 9.99 -5.36 -13.24
N LYS A 32 8.98 -5.47 -14.11
CA LYS A 32 9.02 -4.92 -15.47
C LYS A 32 9.18 -3.40 -15.52
N VAL A 33 8.66 -2.69 -14.52
CA VAL A 33 8.70 -1.21 -14.45
C VAL A 33 9.60 -0.68 -13.33
N ASN A 34 10.43 -1.53 -12.71
CA ASN A 34 11.30 -1.17 -11.58
C ASN A 34 10.56 -0.46 -10.43
N CYS A 35 9.32 -0.88 -10.15
CA CYS A 35 8.53 -0.32 -9.06
C CYS A 35 8.98 -0.92 -7.70
N ASN A 36 9.36 -0.07 -6.76
CA ASN A 36 9.74 -0.49 -5.40
C ASN A 36 8.56 -0.47 -4.40
N GLY A 37 7.36 -0.18 -4.89
CA GLY A 37 6.14 -0.07 -4.09
C GLY A 37 5.96 1.33 -3.51
N CYS A 38 4.70 1.78 -3.42
CA CYS A 38 4.38 3.17 -3.04
C CYS A 38 4.81 3.56 -1.61
N VAL A 39 5.09 2.59 -0.74
CA VAL A 39 5.59 2.83 0.62
C VAL A 39 7.08 3.19 0.61
N ASN A 40 7.84 2.71 -0.39
CA ASN A 40 9.28 2.92 -0.48
C ASN A 40 9.68 3.98 -1.53
N MET A 41 8.74 4.41 -2.36
CA MET A 41 8.99 5.37 -3.44
C MET A 41 8.33 6.71 -3.11
N GLU A 42 9.04 7.81 -3.33
CA GLU A 42 8.48 9.15 -3.18
C GLU A 42 7.36 9.41 -4.20
N LYS A 43 7.60 9.01 -5.46
CA LYS A 43 6.66 9.15 -6.57
C LYS A 43 6.30 7.79 -7.18
N PRO A 44 5.08 7.63 -7.69
CA PRO A 44 4.70 6.50 -8.52
C PRO A 44 5.63 6.28 -9.71
N PHE A 45 5.69 5.05 -10.21
CA PHE A 45 6.55 4.68 -11.35
C PHE A 45 6.21 5.45 -12.65
N TRP A 46 4.96 5.91 -12.80
CA TRP A 46 4.51 6.70 -13.95
C TRP A 46 4.83 8.20 -13.85
N GLY A 47 5.57 8.63 -12.82
CA GLY A 47 6.08 10.00 -12.69
C GLY A 47 5.08 11.07 -12.24
N GLY A 48 3.79 10.75 -12.16
CA GLY A 48 2.73 11.66 -11.67
C GLY A 48 2.58 11.66 -10.14
N GLU A 49 1.53 12.29 -9.62
CA GLU A 49 1.17 12.23 -8.20
C GLU A 49 0.08 11.16 -7.98
N CYS A 50 0.21 10.36 -6.91
CA CYS A 50 -0.87 9.46 -6.48
C CYS A 50 -1.68 10.15 -5.39
N GLY A 51 -2.89 10.60 -5.71
CA GLY A 51 -3.77 11.28 -4.74
C GLY A 51 -4.05 10.45 -3.49
N VAL A 52 -4.17 9.12 -3.64
CA VAL A 52 -4.37 8.21 -2.49
C VAL A 52 -3.14 8.17 -1.58
N LYS A 53 -1.92 8.13 -2.15
CA LYS A 53 -0.67 8.16 -1.38
C LYS A 53 -0.58 9.46 -0.58
N LYS A 54 -0.75 10.59 -1.28
CA LYS A 54 -0.72 11.92 -0.68
C LYS A 54 -1.75 12.08 0.44
N CYS A 55 -2.99 11.69 0.20
CA CYS A 55 -4.06 11.74 1.20
C CYS A 55 -3.74 10.89 2.44
N CYS A 56 -3.11 9.72 2.28
CA CYS A 56 -2.68 8.91 3.41
C CYS A 56 -1.50 9.57 4.16
N GLU A 57 -0.52 10.12 3.45
CA GLU A 57 0.65 10.77 4.06
C GLU A 57 0.28 12.07 4.80
N GLU A 58 -0.57 12.91 4.21
CA GLU A 58 -1.09 14.15 4.82
C GLU A 58 -1.94 13.89 6.08
N ARG A 59 -2.61 12.74 6.13
CA ARG A 59 -3.44 12.31 7.28
C ARG A 59 -2.69 11.37 8.22
N GLU A 60 -1.40 11.13 7.98
CA GLU A 60 -0.55 10.21 8.75
C GLU A 60 -1.16 8.80 8.89
N LEU A 61 -1.87 8.35 7.85
CA LEU A 61 -2.51 7.04 7.77
C LEU A 61 -1.62 6.02 7.07
N ASN A 62 -1.57 4.82 7.64
CA ASN A 62 -0.79 3.74 7.05
C ASN A 62 -1.35 3.23 5.72
N HIS A 63 -2.67 3.18 5.59
CA HIS A 63 -3.38 2.82 4.37
C HIS A 63 -4.81 3.34 4.46
N CYS A 64 -5.53 3.38 3.34
CA CYS A 64 -6.89 3.89 3.28
C CYS A 64 -7.85 3.18 4.23
N GLY A 65 -7.60 1.90 4.57
CA GLY A 65 -8.43 1.14 5.51
C GLY A 65 -8.52 1.75 6.91
N LYS A 66 -7.57 2.60 7.33
CA LYS A 66 -7.65 3.36 8.59
C LYS A 66 -8.28 4.75 8.44
N CYS A 67 -8.73 5.12 7.24
CA CYS A 67 -9.40 6.40 7.01
C CYS A 67 -10.85 6.36 7.53
N SER A 68 -11.27 7.42 8.22
CA SER A 68 -12.66 7.56 8.72
C SER A 68 -13.71 7.61 7.61
N GLN A 69 -13.31 8.01 6.40
CA GLN A 69 -14.19 8.11 5.23
C GLN A 69 -14.12 6.86 4.34
N PHE A 70 -13.61 5.75 4.85
CA PHE A 70 -13.36 4.55 4.07
C PHE A 70 -14.63 3.69 3.83
N PRO A 71 -14.86 3.18 2.60
CA PRO A 71 -14.14 3.49 1.37
C PRO A 71 -14.58 4.84 0.77
N CYS A 72 -13.62 5.72 0.48
CA CYS A 72 -13.91 7.03 -0.09
C CYS A 72 -13.96 6.98 -1.63
N ASN A 73 -14.51 8.03 -2.24
CA ASN A 73 -14.62 8.13 -3.70
C ASN A 73 -13.25 8.07 -4.39
N MET A 74 -12.24 8.78 -3.86
CA MET A 74 -10.88 8.79 -4.44
C MET A 74 -10.27 7.38 -4.54
N LEU A 75 -10.43 6.56 -3.49
CA LEU A 75 -9.99 5.16 -3.53
C LEU A 75 -10.84 4.34 -4.51
N SER A 76 -12.16 4.53 -4.49
CA SER A 76 -13.11 3.73 -5.26
C SER A 76 -13.04 3.99 -6.76
N SER A 77 -12.73 5.22 -7.20
CA SER A 77 -12.62 5.59 -8.61
C SER A 77 -11.24 5.29 -9.22
N MET A 78 -10.20 5.12 -8.40
CA MET A 78 -8.83 4.90 -8.90
C MET A 78 -8.75 3.65 -9.80
N GLY A 79 -8.39 3.83 -11.06
CA GLY A 79 -8.23 2.76 -12.05
C GLY A 79 -9.53 2.30 -12.73
N VAL A 80 -10.70 2.83 -12.34
CA VAL A 80 -11.99 2.47 -12.95
C VAL A 80 -12.03 2.88 -14.43
N GLU A 81 -11.54 4.08 -14.76
CA GLU A 81 -11.46 4.58 -16.15
C GLU A 81 -10.54 3.73 -17.02
N GLU A 82 -9.53 3.09 -16.41
CA GLU A 82 -8.59 2.17 -17.06
C GLU A 82 -9.10 0.71 -17.10
N GLY A 83 -10.33 0.47 -16.63
CA GLY A 83 -10.96 -0.86 -16.61
C GLY A 83 -10.60 -1.76 -15.43
N PHE A 84 -9.97 -1.22 -14.38
CA PHE A 84 -9.65 -2.00 -13.17
C PHE A 84 -10.82 -2.01 -12.17
N ASP A 85 -11.12 -3.19 -11.60
CA ASP A 85 -12.10 -3.33 -10.51
C ASP A 85 -11.52 -2.78 -9.19
N PRO A 86 -12.19 -1.82 -8.53
CA PRO A 86 -11.74 -1.30 -7.24
C PRO A 86 -12.05 -2.21 -6.05
N LYS A 87 -12.94 -3.19 -6.18
CA LYS A 87 -13.35 -4.07 -5.07
C LYS A 87 -12.19 -4.86 -4.44
N PRO A 88 -11.27 -5.49 -5.20
CA PRO A 88 -10.19 -6.29 -4.62
C PRO A 88 -9.29 -5.47 -3.69
N LYS A 89 -8.87 -4.27 -4.11
CA LYS A 89 -8.02 -3.39 -3.29
C LYS A 89 -8.76 -2.82 -2.08
N ILE A 90 -10.06 -2.53 -2.21
CA ILE A 90 -10.90 -2.06 -1.09
C ILE A 90 -11.02 -3.19 -0.05
N ASN A 91 -11.32 -4.42 -0.47
CA ASN A 91 -11.40 -5.55 0.43
C ASN A 91 -10.06 -5.82 1.11
N GLN A 92 -8.94 -5.67 0.39
CA GLN A 92 -7.62 -5.79 1.00
C GLN A 92 -7.36 -4.71 2.06
N CYS A 93 -7.79 -3.47 1.82
CA CYS A 93 -7.73 -2.40 2.83
C CYS A 93 -8.54 -2.74 4.09
N ARG A 94 -9.70 -3.42 3.97
CA ARG A 94 -10.48 -3.90 5.13
C ARG A 94 -9.68 -4.91 5.94
N LYS A 95 -9.13 -5.93 5.28
CA LYS A 95 -8.31 -6.95 5.94
C LYS A 95 -7.15 -6.34 6.72
N TRP A 96 -6.39 -5.42 6.10
CA TRP A 96 -5.31 -4.71 6.78
C TRP A 96 -5.79 -3.85 7.96
N ALA A 97 -7.00 -3.29 7.86
CA ALA A 97 -7.58 -2.51 8.96
C ALA A 97 -7.99 -3.38 10.15
N GLU A 98 -8.42 -4.63 9.91
CA GLU A 98 -8.80 -5.61 10.94
C GLU A 98 -7.58 -6.26 11.62
N GLU A 99 -6.45 -6.37 10.92
CA GLU A 99 -5.20 -6.94 11.46
C GLU A 99 -4.45 -6.00 12.44
N ASN A 100 -5.02 -4.83 12.80
CA ASN A 100 -4.45 -3.81 13.71
C ASN A 100 -5.48 -3.23 14.67
#